data_AF-A0A5R8M8W2-F1
#
_entry.id   AF-A0A5R8M8W2-F1
#
_cell.length_a   1.000
_cell.length_b   1.000
_cell.length_c   1.000
_cell.angle_alpha   90.00
_cell.angle_beta   90.00
_cell.angle_gamma   90.00
#
_symmetry.space_group_name_H-M   'P 1'
#
loop_
_entity.id
_entity.type
_entity.pdbx_description
1 polymer ?
#
loop_
_entity_poly.entity_id
_entity_poly.type
_entity_poly.pdbx_seq_one_letter_code
_entity_poly.pdbx_strand_id
1 'polypeptide(L)' 'MQRLQAFKYELMPNGEQVRKMRQFAGMARFVFNRGLALQKARYEAGDKKLGYAA' A
#
# COMPACT_ATOMS: atom_id res chain seq x y z
N MET A 1 7.01 -17.75 39.64
CA MET A 1 6.11 -17.36 38.53
C MET A 1 6.92 -16.63 37.48
N GLN A 2 6.90 -17.10 36.24
CA GLN A 2 7.59 -16.46 35.12
C GLN A 2 6.77 -15.25 34.67
N ARG A 3 7.35 -14.05 34.69
CA ARG A 3 6.66 -12.80 34.33
C ARG A 3 6.97 -12.48 32.87
N LEU A 4 6.04 -12.76 31.96
CA LEU A 4 6.18 -12.43 30.54
C LEU A 4 5.89 -10.93 30.34
N GLN A 5 6.92 -10.09 30.43
CA GLN A 5 6.84 -8.69 30.02
C GLN A 5 7.06 -8.60 28.50
N ALA A 6 6.09 -8.04 27.78
CA ALA A 6 6.29 -7.68 26.39
C ALA A 6 7.24 -6.47 26.34
N PHE A 7 8.46 -6.66 25.84
CA PHE A 7 9.34 -5.55 25.54
C PHE A 7 8.81 -4.82 24.30
N LYS A 8 8.41 -3.56 24.47
CA LYS A 8 8.08 -2.67 23.35
C LYS A 8 9.36 -2.00 22.88
N TYR A 9 10.02 -2.57 21.87
CA TYR A 9 11.12 -1.90 21.21
C TYR A 9 10.56 -0.87 20.23
N GLU A 10 11.01 0.38 20.37
CA GLU A 10 10.74 1.40 19.37
C GLU A 10 11.55 1.09 18.10
N LEU A 11 10.89 1.14 16.94
CA LEU A 11 11.58 1.06 15.66
C LEU A 11 12.38 2.35 15.48
N MET A 12 13.71 2.25 15.44
CA MET A 12 14.61 3.37 15.15
C MET A 12 15.20 3.24 13.74
N PRO A 13 14.43 3.59 12.69
CA PRO A 13 14.89 3.45 11.32
C PRO A 13 15.93 4.53 10.98
N ASN A 14 16.95 4.15 10.22
CA ASN A 14 17.88 5.12 9.64
C ASN A 14 17.25 5.88 8.46
N GLY A 15 17.92 6.92 7.97
CA GLY A 15 17.39 7.78 6.90
C GLY A 15 17.04 7.02 5.62
N GLU A 16 17.80 5.99 5.27
CA GLU A 16 17.52 5.15 4.09
C GLU A 16 16.26 4.30 4.28
N GLN A 17 16.11 3.69 5.45
CA GLN A 17 14.93 2.88 5.80
C GLN A 17 13.67 3.74 5.79
N VAL A 18 13.71 4.94 6.38
CA VAL A 18 12.59 5.89 6.34
C VAL A 18 12.22 6.24 4.90
N ARG A 19 13.22 6.49 4.04
CA ARG A 19 12.98 6.79 2.62
C ARG A 19 12.30 5.62 1.91
N LYS A 20 12.80 4.39 2.09
CA LYS A 20 12.22 3.18 1.49
C LYS A 20 10.77 2.96 1.94
N MET A 21 10.49 3.12 3.24
CA MET A 21 9.13 2.99 3.78
C MET A 21 8.18 4.03 3.18
N ARG A 22 8.62 5.29 3.04
CA ARG A 22 7.82 6.35 2.40
C ARG A 22 7.58 6.07 0.92
N GLN A 23 8.59 5.60 0.19
CA GLN A 23 8.46 5.21 -1.21
C GLN A 23 7.43 4.08 -1.35
N PHE A 24 7.55 3.02 -0.54
CA PHE A 24 6.62 1.90 -0.55
C PHE A 24 5.18 2.34 -0.24
N ALA A 25 4.98 3.12 0.82
CA ALA A 25 3.67 3.64 1.19
C ALA A 25 3.07 4.56 0.10
N GLY A 26 3.91 5.38 -0.55
CA GLY A 26 3.51 6.23 -1.67
C GLY A 26 3.10 5.42 -2.91
N MET A 27 3.81 4.33 -3.20
CA MET A 27 3.53 3.45 -4.35
C MET A 27 2.15 2.81 -4.26
N ALA A 28 1.74 2.34 -3.08
CA ALA A 28 0.43 1.70 -2.90
C ALA A 28 -0.73 2.65 -3.27
N ARG A 29 -0.66 3.91 -2.82
CA ARG A 29 -1.67 4.93 -3.15
C ARG A 29 -1.68 5.26 -4.63
N PHE A 30 -0.51 5.36 -5.26
CA PHE A 30 -0.38 5.61 -6.69
C PHE A 30 -1.02 4.49 -7.52
N VAL A 31 -0.67 3.23 -7.23
CA VAL A 31 -1.21 2.05 -7.93
C VAL A 31 -2.73 1.98 -7.80
N PHE A 32 -3.26 2.17 -6.58
CA PHE A 32 -4.70 2.18 -6.35
C PHE A 32 -5.42 3.28 -7.14
N ASN A 33 -4.92 4.51 -7.07
CA ASN A 33 -5.53 5.63 -7.79
C ASN A 33 -5.49 5.44 -9.31
N ARG A 34 -4.40 4.88 -9.85
CA ARG A 34 -4.27 4.57 -11.27
C ARG A 34 -5.26 3.49 -11.70
N GLY A 35 -5.40 2.42 -10.92
CA GLY A 35 -6.39 1.37 -11.17
C GLY A 35 -7.82 1.89 -11.11
N LEU A 36 -8.13 2.75 -10.12
CA LEU A 36 -9.45 3.38 -9.98
C LEU A 36 -9.76 4.28 -11.18
N ALA A 37 -8.82 5.10 -11.64
CA ALA A 37 -9.01 5.96 -12.80
C ALA A 37 -9.29 5.14 -14.07
N LEU A 38 -8.56 4.05 -14.28
CA LEU A 38 -8.79 3.13 -15.39
C LEU A 38 -10.18 2.49 -15.33
N GLN A 39 -10.62 2.07 -14.14
CA GLN A 39 -11.94 1.47 -13.97
C GLN A 39 -13.07 2.48 -14.21
N LYS A 40 -12.90 3.73 -13.77
CA LYS A 40 -13.88 4.82 -14.02
C LYS A 40 -14.03 5.10 -15.51
N ALA A 41 -12.92 5.26 -16.23
CA ALA A 41 -12.95 5.51 -17.67
C ALA A 41 -13.68 4.39 -18.45
N ARG A 42 -13.47 3.13 -18.04
CA ARG A 42 -14.19 1.97 -18.62
C ARG A 42 -15.68 1.98 -18.30
N TYR A 43 -16.04 2.31 -17.05
CA TYR A 43 -17.43 2.42 -16.66
C TYR A 43 -18.17 3.49 -17.47
N GLU A 44 -17.54 4.65 -17.67
CA GLU A 44 -18.06 5.73 -18.52
C GLU A 44 -18.21 5.31 -19.99
N ALA A 45 -17.32 4.46 -20.49
CA ALA A 45 -17.40 3.87 -21.83
C ALA A 45 -18.43 2.73 -21.95
N GLY A 46 -19.05 2.29 -20.85
CA GLY A 46 -19.98 1.16 -20.82
C GLY A 46 -19.30 -0.21 -20.82
N ASP A 47 -17.97 -0.27 -20.63
CA ASP A 47 -17.20 -1.50 -20.62
C ASP A 47 -17.37 -2.28 -19.30
N LYS A 48 -17.17 -3.60 -19.39
CA LYS A 48 -17.14 -4.47 -18.20
C LYS A 48 -15.93 -4.16 -17.32
N LYS A 49 -16.11 -4.34 -16.00
CA LYS A 49 -15.05 -4.20 -15.00
C LYS A 49 -13.87 -5.12 -15.31
N LEU A 50 -12.65 -4.62 -15.12
CA LEU A 50 -11.43 -5.40 -15.19
C LEU A 50 -11.44 -6.55 -14.16
N GLY A 51 -11.20 -7.77 -14.63
CA GLY A 51 -10.89 -8.91 -13.78
C GLY A 51 -9.49 -8.79 -13.16
N TYR A 52 -9.25 -9.53 -12.08
CA TYR A 52 -7.97 -9.54 -11.36
C TYR A 52 -6.87 -10.36 -12.07
N ALA A 53 -7.25 -11.20 -13.03
CA ALA A 53 -6.33 -12.02 -13.82
C ALA A 53 -6.62 -11.80 -15.31
N ALA A 54 -5.56 -11.58 -16.08
CA ALA A 54 -5.54 -11.74 -17.53
C ALA A 54 -5.15 -13.17 -17.85
#